data_AF-R6CGA4-F1
#
_entry.id   AF-R6CGA4-F1
#
_cell.length_a   1.000
_cell.length_b   1.000
_cell.length_c   1.000
_cell.angle_alpha   90.00
_cell.angle_beta   90.00
_cell.angle_gamma   90.00
#
_symmetry.space_group_name_H-M   'P 1'
#
loop_
_entity.id
_entity.type
_entity.pdbx_description
1 polymer ?
#
loop_
_entity_poly.entity_id
_entity_poly.type
_entity_poly.pdbx_seq_one_letter_code
_entity_poly.pdbx_strand_id
1 'polypeptide(L)'
;MGKKKTNSTGSLKGFILLIILVAGVLYFYQNKDNSTISKQLQQQMKEVVDNTSQQLEKETPETEVDKRTISQLEIPVTIKKRNEIRLNRTGFTISYNNFYKVPNWVAWELTRQETTGNEERKSKFLPDPDLPEPRVEHSDYTHSGYDRGHMAPAADMKWSEKAMQESFYMSNICPQNQKLNRDDWGDLENECRTWAKKYRNVYIVCGPIYDSSNPKRIGQHKVAVPDRFFKVVLIYNRKNPVAMGFLFENKAGHHKLEKYMVSVDSIETITGLDFFSQLPDNIEKQVEANIPALP
;
A
#
# COMPACT_ATOMS: atom_id res chain seq x y z
N MET A 1 -31.06 34.67 38.33
CA MET A 1 -29.85 33.87 38.03
C MET A 1 -29.34 34.25 36.65
N GLY A 2 -28.26 35.03 36.58
CA GLY A 2 -27.79 35.71 35.37
C GLY A 2 -26.82 34.88 34.53
N LYS A 3 -26.98 34.94 33.20
CA LYS A 3 -26.07 34.40 32.19
C LYS A 3 -24.80 35.25 32.10
N LYS A 4 -23.62 34.65 32.33
CA LYS A 4 -22.32 35.27 32.01
C LYS A 4 -21.99 35.04 30.53
N LYS A 5 -21.94 36.12 29.75
CA LYS A 5 -21.28 36.18 28.44
C LYS A 5 -19.77 36.27 28.67
N THR A 6 -18.99 35.37 28.09
CA THR A 6 -17.52 35.47 28.02
C THR A 6 -17.14 36.11 26.70
N ASN A 7 -16.73 37.39 26.73
CA ASN A 7 -16.10 38.04 25.59
C ASN A 7 -14.64 37.57 25.52
N SER A 8 -14.28 36.88 24.45
CA SER A 8 -12.89 36.53 24.11
C SER A 8 -12.18 37.77 23.58
N THR A 9 -11.53 38.54 24.45
CA THR A 9 -10.58 39.58 24.04
C THR A 9 -9.30 38.90 23.59
N GLY A 10 -8.97 39.01 22.30
CA GLY A 10 -7.68 38.56 21.77
C GLY A 10 -6.53 39.14 22.60
N SER A 11 -5.54 38.29 22.91
CA SER A 11 -4.38 38.68 23.71
C SER A 11 -3.66 39.88 23.08
N LEU A 12 -3.35 40.89 23.89
CA LEU A 12 -2.55 42.06 23.49
C LEU A 12 -1.24 41.65 22.80
N LYS A 13 -0.68 40.50 23.17
CA LYS A 13 0.50 39.90 22.51
C LYS A 13 0.23 39.47 21.07
N GLY A 14 -0.96 38.94 20.79
CA GLY A 14 -1.39 38.58 19.43
C GLY A 14 -1.61 39.81 18.55
N PHE A 15 -2.13 40.89 19.12
CA PHE A 15 -2.32 42.16 18.39
C PHE A 15 -0.99 42.85 18.06
N ILE A 16 -0.03 42.83 19.00
CA ILE A 16 1.33 43.33 18.79
C ILE A 16 2.06 42.50 17.71
N LEU A 17 1.94 41.17 17.74
CA LEU A 17 2.50 40.29 16.72
C LEU A 17 1.93 40.57 15.31
N LEU A 18 0.63 40.85 15.21
CA LEU A 18 -0.02 41.19 13.95
C LEU A 18 0.50 42.54 13.39
N ILE A 19 0.68 43.54 14.25
CA ILE A 19 1.21 44.86 13.85
C ILE A 19 2.65 44.73 13.34
N ILE A 20 3.49 43.91 14.01
CA ILE A 20 4.87 43.66 13.58
C ILE A 20 4.90 42.95 12.22
N LEU A 21 4.02 41.97 12.02
CA LEU A 21 3.90 41.24 10.74
C LEU A 21 3.48 42.16 9.59
N VAL A 22 2.45 43.00 9.81
CA VAL A 22 1.95 43.94 8.79
C VAL A 22 3.00 45.02 8.48
N ALA A 23 3.68 45.56 9.49
CA ALA A 23 4.76 46.53 9.28
C ALA A 23 5.94 45.91 8.52
N GLY A 24 6.30 44.65 8.81
CA GLY A 24 7.33 43.92 8.09
C GLY A 24 6.99 43.71 6.62
N VAL A 25 5.76 43.30 6.31
CA VAL A 25 5.29 43.12 4.93
C VAL A 25 5.26 44.46 4.17
N LEU A 26 4.78 45.54 4.80
CA LEU A 26 4.76 46.89 4.19
C LEU A 26 6.17 47.41 3.92
N TYR A 27 7.11 47.19 4.84
CA TYR A 27 8.52 47.54 4.67
C TYR A 27 9.16 46.78 3.50
N PHE A 28 8.90 45.47 3.38
CA PHE A 28 9.38 44.66 2.26
C PHE A 28 8.72 45.04 0.92
N TYR A 29 7.46 45.47 0.95
CA TYR A 29 6.75 45.94 -0.25
C TYR A 29 7.27 47.29 -0.74
N GLN A 30 7.69 48.17 0.18
CA GLN A 30 8.24 49.49 -0.14
C GLN A 30 9.71 49.46 -0.56
N ASN A 31 10.52 48.55 0.01
CA ASN A 31 11.96 48.45 -0.28
C ASN A 31 12.30 47.31 -1.24
N LYS A 32 11.66 47.31 -2.42
CA LYS A 32 11.86 46.31 -3.47
C LYS A 32 13.06 46.64 -4.37
N ASP A 33 14.22 46.93 -3.78
CA ASP A 33 15.51 46.87 -4.49
C ASP A 33 16.70 46.61 -3.54
N ASN A 34 17.61 45.77 -4.01
CA ASN A 34 18.64 45.03 -3.28
C ASN A 34 19.47 45.79 -2.23
N SER A 35 19.53 45.25 -1.00
CA SER A 35 20.68 45.49 -0.11
C SER A 35 21.11 44.21 0.62
N THR A 36 22.41 44.07 0.81
CA THR A 36 23.15 42.98 1.49
C THR A 36 22.56 42.59 2.85
N ILE A 37 21.84 43.51 3.49
CA ILE A 37 21.14 43.33 4.76
C ILE A 37 20.03 42.28 4.64
N SER A 38 19.33 42.20 3.51
CA SER A 38 18.26 41.20 3.28
C SER A 38 18.78 39.76 3.26
N LYS A 39 19.97 39.54 2.69
CA LYS A 39 20.61 38.22 2.65
C LYS A 39 21.16 37.81 4.01
N GLN A 40 21.73 38.75 4.76
CA GLN A 40 22.16 38.50 6.15
C GLN A 40 20.98 38.19 7.06
N LEU A 41 19.87 38.92 6.94
CA LEU A 41 18.64 38.62 7.69
C LEU A 41 18.07 37.25 7.32
N GLN A 42 18.04 36.90 6.03
CA GLN A 42 17.57 35.58 5.59
C GLN A 42 18.44 34.45 6.14
N GLN A 43 19.76 34.65 6.22
CA GLN A 43 20.68 33.65 6.75
C GLN A 43 20.53 33.50 8.28
N GLN A 44 20.39 34.60 9.02
CA GLN A 44 20.09 34.55 10.46
C GLN A 44 18.71 33.93 10.74
N MET A 45 17.70 34.24 9.93
CA MET A 45 16.38 33.61 10.04
C MET A 45 16.43 32.10 9.78
N LYS A 46 17.25 31.67 8.81
CA LYS A 46 17.44 30.23 8.53
C LYS A 46 18.10 29.52 9.72
N GLU A 47 19.13 30.11 10.32
CA GLU A 47 19.80 29.56 11.50
C GLU A 47 18.87 29.47 12.72
N VAL A 48 18.02 30.48 12.93
CA VAL A 48 17.02 30.46 14.00
C VAL A 48 15.95 29.41 13.74
N VAL A 49 15.50 29.23 12.50
CA VAL A 49 14.52 28.19 12.13
C VAL A 49 15.12 26.79 12.29
N ASP A 50 16.37 26.58 11.89
CA ASP A 50 17.06 25.30 12.02
C ASP A 50 17.29 24.95 13.50
N ASN A 51 17.71 25.92 14.32
CA ASN A 51 17.88 25.73 15.76
C ASN A 51 16.55 25.52 16.50
N THR A 52 15.49 26.23 16.11
CA THR A 52 14.15 26.06 16.70
C THR A 52 13.57 24.71 16.29
N SER A 53 13.80 24.24 15.07
CA SER A 53 13.39 22.90 14.61
C SER A 53 14.12 21.80 15.39
N GLN A 54 15.42 21.96 15.63
CA GLN A 54 16.22 21.03 16.45
C GLN A 54 15.83 21.06 17.95
N GLN A 55 15.32 22.18 18.46
CA GLN A 55 14.78 22.26 19.83
C GLN A 55 13.37 21.67 19.92
N LEU A 56 12.51 21.87 18.91
CA LEU A 56 11.19 21.25 18.82
C LEU A 56 11.28 19.72 18.70
N GLU A 57 12.32 19.20 18.05
CA GLU A 57 12.65 17.76 18.02
C GLU A 57 13.14 17.22 19.38
N LYS A 58 13.66 18.08 20.27
CA LYS A 58 14.22 17.67 21.58
C LYS A 58 13.26 17.84 22.76
N GLU A 59 12.21 18.66 22.65
CA GLU A 59 11.33 19.00 23.79
C GLU A 59 9.97 18.30 23.78
N THR A 60 9.70 17.38 22.86
CA THR A 60 8.52 16.50 22.98
C THR A 60 8.92 15.24 23.74
N PRO A 61 8.42 14.99 24.98
CA PRO A 61 8.59 13.70 25.61
C PRO A 61 7.69 12.71 24.87
N GLU A 62 8.28 11.99 23.91
CA GLU A 62 7.67 10.81 23.32
C GLU A 62 7.46 9.80 24.44
N THR A 63 6.21 9.66 24.88
CA THR A 63 5.81 8.60 25.82
C THR A 63 6.20 7.24 25.23
N GLU A 64 6.77 6.37 26.08
CA GLU A 64 7.33 5.03 25.86
C GLU A 64 6.49 4.03 25.01
N VAL A 65 5.31 4.41 24.55
CA VAL A 65 4.40 3.61 23.72
C VAL A 65 4.80 3.66 22.22
N ASP A 66 5.54 4.69 21.76
CA ASP A 66 5.77 4.97 20.32
C ASP A 66 7.01 4.27 19.70
N LYS A 67 7.61 3.29 20.40
CA LYS A 67 8.80 2.53 19.93
C LYS A 67 8.55 1.06 19.60
N ARG A 68 7.30 0.65 19.39
CA ARG A 68 7.09 -0.53 18.52
C ARG A 68 7.30 -0.04 17.10
N THR A 69 8.45 -0.34 16.51
CA THR A 69 8.63 -0.22 15.06
C THR A 69 7.57 -1.10 14.42
N ILE A 70 6.45 -0.50 14.02
CA ILE A 70 5.42 -1.15 13.22
C ILE A 70 6.10 -1.48 11.90
N SER A 71 6.54 -2.73 11.75
CA SER A 71 7.17 -3.27 10.56
C SER A 71 6.30 -4.38 10.01
N GLN A 72 6.32 -4.61 8.70
CA GLN A 72 5.58 -5.70 8.06
C GLN A 72 4.06 -5.57 8.21
N LEU A 73 3.53 -4.35 8.09
CA LEU A 73 2.09 -4.07 8.12
C LEU A 73 1.30 -4.88 7.09
N GLU A 74 1.94 -5.21 5.97
CA GLU A 74 1.37 -5.99 4.89
C GLU A 74 1.27 -7.49 5.20
N ILE A 75 1.96 -8.02 6.22
CA ILE A 75 1.99 -9.48 6.42
C ILE A 75 0.77 -9.92 7.23
N PRO A 76 -0.20 -10.65 6.63
CA PRO A 76 -1.40 -11.06 7.35
C PRO A 76 -1.13 -12.20 8.32
N VAL A 77 -1.95 -12.28 9.37
CA VAL A 77 -1.97 -13.42 10.30
C VAL A 77 -3.00 -14.45 9.81
N THR A 78 -2.62 -15.72 9.86
CA THR A 78 -3.51 -16.82 9.47
C THR A 78 -4.41 -17.22 10.64
N ILE A 79 -5.70 -16.89 10.59
CA ILE A 79 -6.68 -17.30 11.61
C ILE A 79 -7.15 -18.74 11.37
N LYS A 80 -7.45 -19.09 10.11
CA LYS A 80 -7.88 -20.44 9.73
C LYS A 80 -6.69 -21.24 9.19
N LYS A 81 -6.41 -22.39 9.81
CA LYS A 81 -5.31 -23.28 9.41
C LYS A 81 -5.36 -23.57 7.91
N ARG A 82 -4.24 -23.39 7.23
CA ARG A 82 -4.06 -23.66 5.79
C ARG A 82 -2.70 -24.29 5.54
N ASN A 83 -2.60 -25.03 4.43
CA ASN A 83 -1.31 -25.48 3.94
C ASN A 83 -0.60 -24.29 3.29
N GLU A 84 0.63 -24.00 3.74
CA GLU A 84 1.43 -22.94 3.16
C GLU A 84 2.92 -23.29 3.12
N ILE A 85 3.59 -22.77 2.09
CA ILE A 85 5.04 -22.65 2.00
C ILE A 85 5.33 -21.16 1.93
N ARG A 86 6.03 -20.62 2.93
CA ARG A 86 6.40 -19.19 2.97
C ARG A 86 7.66 -18.95 2.15
N LEU A 87 7.60 -18.03 1.21
CA LEU A 87 8.72 -17.61 0.36
C LEU A 87 8.95 -16.12 0.54
N ASN A 88 10.17 -15.73 0.90
CA ASN A 88 10.58 -14.33 1.02
C ASN A 88 11.34 -13.94 -0.25
N ARG A 89 10.77 -13.05 -1.06
CA ARG A 89 11.40 -12.46 -2.24
C ARG A 89 11.97 -11.08 -1.89
N THR A 90 12.78 -10.53 -2.78
CA THR A 90 13.39 -9.21 -2.59
C THR A 90 12.35 -8.10 -2.49
N GLY A 91 11.23 -8.18 -3.20
CA GLY A 91 10.19 -7.15 -3.18
C GLY A 91 8.85 -7.56 -2.57
N PHE A 92 8.66 -8.83 -2.19
CA PHE A 92 7.36 -9.32 -1.71
C PHE A 92 7.48 -10.64 -0.96
N THR A 93 6.46 -10.98 -0.17
CA THR A 93 6.34 -12.25 0.55
C THR A 93 5.17 -13.06 0.00
N ILE A 94 5.35 -14.37 -0.16
CA ILE A 94 4.33 -15.29 -0.67
C ILE A 94 3.97 -16.31 0.42
N SER A 95 2.69 -16.56 0.62
CA SER A 95 2.19 -17.82 1.21
C SER A 95 1.73 -18.71 0.06
N TYR A 96 2.48 -19.75 -0.28
CA TYR A 96 2.20 -20.61 -1.44
C TYR A 96 1.40 -21.87 -1.08
N ASN A 97 0.41 -22.23 -1.88
CA ASN A 97 -0.41 -23.43 -1.67
C ASN A 97 -0.06 -24.53 -2.70
N ASN A 98 0.64 -25.58 -2.26
CA ASN A 98 1.06 -26.66 -3.15
C ASN A 98 -0.10 -27.52 -3.70
N PHE A 99 -1.28 -27.50 -3.08
CA PHE A 99 -2.46 -28.20 -3.57
C PHE A 99 -3.15 -27.44 -4.71
N TYR A 100 -3.29 -26.12 -4.57
CA TYR A 100 -3.84 -25.27 -5.64
C TYR A 100 -2.81 -24.90 -6.70
N LYS A 101 -1.52 -25.07 -6.39
CA LYS A 101 -0.39 -24.70 -7.25
C LYS A 101 -0.33 -23.20 -7.58
N VAL A 102 -0.88 -22.38 -6.70
CA VAL A 102 -0.91 -20.91 -6.75
C VAL A 102 -0.73 -20.36 -5.32
N PRO A 103 -0.48 -19.06 -5.11
CA PRO A 103 -0.41 -18.51 -3.76
C PRO A 103 -1.76 -18.57 -3.02
N ASN A 104 -1.73 -18.74 -1.70
CA ASN A 104 -2.84 -18.35 -0.82
C ASN A 104 -2.96 -16.81 -0.80
N TRP A 105 -1.83 -16.12 -0.72
CA TRP A 105 -1.71 -14.67 -0.79
C TRP A 105 -0.28 -14.25 -1.13
N VAL A 106 -0.14 -13.02 -1.61
CA VAL A 106 1.13 -12.31 -1.80
C VAL A 106 1.01 -10.93 -1.17
N ALA A 107 2.04 -10.51 -0.42
CA ALA A 107 2.05 -9.27 0.32
C ALA A 107 3.33 -8.47 0.06
N TRP A 108 3.23 -7.14 -0.08
CA TRP A 108 4.37 -6.25 -0.22
C TRP A 108 4.09 -4.84 0.28
N GLU A 109 5.16 -4.15 0.69
CA GLU A 109 5.18 -2.70 0.79
C GLU A 109 5.57 -2.13 -0.58
N LEU A 110 4.86 -1.09 -1.01
CA LEU A 110 5.20 -0.29 -2.18
C LEU A 110 5.54 1.13 -1.73
N THR A 111 6.82 1.46 -1.76
CA THR A 111 7.31 2.80 -1.47
C THR A 111 7.30 3.68 -2.73
N ARG A 112 7.30 5.00 -2.55
CA ARG A 112 7.43 5.98 -3.63
C ARG A 112 8.66 5.71 -4.48
N GLN A 113 9.78 5.37 -3.85
CA GLN A 113 11.05 5.09 -4.52
C GLN A 113 10.94 3.86 -5.43
N GLU A 114 10.25 2.81 -4.97
CA GLU A 114 10.04 1.57 -5.73
C GLU A 114 9.08 1.75 -6.91
N THR A 115 8.26 2.80 -6.94
CA THR A 115 7.47 3.17 -8.14
C THR A 115 8.30 3.70 -9.31
N THR A 116 9.62 3.82 -9.12
CA THR A 116 10.58 4.24 -10.14
C THR A 116 11.54 3.09 -10.48
N GLY A 117 12.33 3.26 -11.55
CA GLY A 117 13.29 2.26 -11.99
C GLY A 117 13.14 1.91 -13.46
N ASN A 118 14.22 1.34 -14.00
CA ASN A 118 14.40 1.14 -15.43
C ASN A 118 14.50 -0.33 -15.81
N GLU A 119 14.33 -1.26 -14.85
CA GLU A 119 14.36 -2.69 -15.14
C GLU A 119 13.26 -3.05 -16.13
N GLU A 120 13.67 -3.74 -17.18
CA GLU A 120 12.76 -4.20 -18.22
C GLU A 120 11.94 -5.39 -17.73
N ARG A 121 10.66 -5.37 -18.09
CA ARG A 121 9.74 -6.48 -17.84
C ARG A 121 10.29 -7.73 -18.51
N LYS A 122 10.44 -8.83 -17.77
CA LYS A 122 10.83 -10.13 -18.35
C LYS A 122 9.69 -10.68 -19.23
N SER A 123 10.02 -11.57 -20.16
CA SER A 123 9.05 -12.17 -21.07
C SER A 123 8.72 -13.63 -20.73
N LYS A 124 9.63 -14.30 -20.02
CA LYS A 124 9.53 -15.72 -19.69
C LYS A 124 9.20 -15.90 -18.22
N PHE A 125 8.10 -16.60 -17.96
CA PHE A 125 7.75 -17.08 -16.64
C PHE A 125 8.50 -18.39 -16.36
N LEU A 126 9.01 -18.53 -15.14
CA LEU A 126 9.87 -19.66 -14.77
C LEU A 126 9.27 -20.42 -13.58
N PRO A 127 9.44 -21.76 -13.53
CA PRO A 127 9.18 -22.50 -12.31
C PRO A 127 9.95 -21.91 -11.14
N ASP A 128 9.31 -21.85 -9.97
CA ASP A 128 9.95 -21.34 -8.77
C ASP A 128 10.97 -22.37 -8.24
N PRO A 129 12.27 -22.04 -8.17
CA PRO A 129 13.32 -22.98 -7.77
C PRO A 129 13.25 -23.40 -6.30
N ASP A 130 12.49 -22.68 -5.45
CA ASP A 130 12.37 -22.95 -4.01
C ASP A 130 11.12 -23.77 -3.66
N LEU A 131 10.31 -24.15 -4.65
CA LEU A 131 9.17 -25.04 -4.45
C LEU A 131 9.55 -26.51 -4.66
N PRO A 132 8.84 -27.46 -4.01
CA PRO A 132 9.02 -28.88 -4.26
C PRO A 132 8.46 -29.26 -5.64
N GLU A 133 9.03 -30.30 -6.25
CA GLU A 133 8.49 -30.89 -7.47
C GLU A 133 7.14 -31.61 -7.21
N PRO A 134 6.25 -31.69 -8.19
CA PRO A 134 6.35 -31.04 -9.50
C PRO A 134 6.02 -29.54 -9.43
N ARG A 135 6.84 -28.71 -10.07
CA ARG A 135 6.66 -27.25 -10.12
C ARG A 135 5.77 -26.84 -11.29
N VAL A 136 5.06 -25.72 -11.11
CA VAL A 136 4.28 -25.12 -12.19
C VAL A 136 5.23 -24.54 -13.24
N GLU A 137 4.92 -24.80 -14.50
CA GLU A 137 5.68 -24.32 -15.64
C GLU A 137 4.91 -23.29 -16.45
N HIS A 138 5.64 -22.58 -17.31
CA HIS A 138 5.04 -21.69 -18.29
C HIS A 138 3.99 -22.42 -19.16
N SER A 139 4.28 -23.65 -19.58
CA SER A 139 3.47 -24.48 -20.47
C SER A 139 2.07 -24.79 -19.90
N ASP A 140 1.90 -24.84 -18.57
CA ASP A 140 0.61 -25.13 -17.92
C ASP A 140 -0.51 -24.14 -18.26
N TYR A 141 -0.13 -22.92 -18.62
CA TYR A 141 -1.05 -21.83 -18.95
C TYR A 141 -1.26 -21.69 -20.46
N THR A 142 -0.38 -22.29 -21.28
CA THR A 142 -0.45 -22.17 -22.73
C THR A 142 -1.74 -22.81 -23.25
N HIS A 143 -2.48 -22.09 -24.11
CA HIS A 143 -3.79 -22.49 -24.62
C HIS A 143 -4.88 -22.77 -23.56
N SER A 144 -4.70 -22.32 -22.32
CA SER A 144 -5.68 -22.53 -21.24
C SER A 144 -6.89 -21.59 -21.30
N GLY A 145 -6.78 -20.48 -22.03
CA GLY A 145 -7.75 -19.37 -22.03
C GLY A 145 -7.54 -18.35 -20.91
N TYR A 146 -6.58 -18.56 -20.01
CA TYR A 146 -6.23 -17.62 -18.93
C TYR A 146 -4.90 -16.93 -19.22
N ASP A 147 -4.79 -15.69 -18.78
CA ASP A 147 -3.50 -15.00 -18.68
C ASP A 147 -2.73 -15.53 -17.47
N ARG A 148 -1.40 -15.33 -17.52
CA ARG A 148 -0.50 -15.49 -16.37
C ARG A 148 -0.56 -14.22 -15.53
N GLY A 149 -1.60 -14.12 -14.71
CA GLY A 149 -1.90 -12.95 -13.88
C GLY A 149 -0.94 -12.86 -12.71
N HIS A 150 -0.27 -11.72 -12.55
CA HIS A 150 0.63 -11.47 -11.42
C HIS A 150 -0.18 -11.14 -10.17
N MET A 151 0.25 -11.63 -9.01
CA MET A 151 -0.25 -11.13 -7.73
C MET A 151 0.52 -9.86 -7.32
N ALA A 152 1.84 -9.97 -7.12
CA ALA A 152 2.73 -8.81 -7.05
C ALA A 152 3.19 -8.43 -8.48
N PRO A 153 2.82 -7.25 -9.01
CA PRO A 153 3.04 -6.94 -10.41
C PRO A 153 4.50 -6.58 -10.71
N ALA A 154 4.98 -7.01 -11.89
CA ALA A 154 6.32 -6.67 -12.37
C ALA A 154 6.62 -5.16 -12.38
N ALA A 155 5.59 -4.33 -12.63
CA ALA A 155 5.73 -2.87 -12.67
C ALA A 155 6.09 -2.26 -11.29
N ASP A 156 5.78 -2.96 -10.19
CA ASP A 156 6.13 -2.56 -8.83
C ASP A 156 7.55 -3.01 -8.44
N MET A 157 8.21 -3.80 -9.30
CA MET A 157 9.53 -4.40 -9.06
C MET A 157 10.63 -3.81 -9.96
N LYS A 158 10.35 -2.68 -10.63
CA LYS A 158 11.27 -2.06 -11.60
C LYS A 158 12.56 -1.48 -11.01
N TRP A 159 12.63 -1.39 -9.69
CA TRP A 159 13.74 -0.81 -8.94
C TRP A 159 14.88 -1.81 -8.69
N SER A 160 14.69 -3.10 -8.97
CA SER A 160 15.71 -4.14 -8.74
C SER A 160 15.59 -5.27 -9.76
N GLU A 161 16.69 -5.61 -10.44
CA GLU A 161 16.74 -6.73 -11.39
C GLU A 161 16.29 -8.04 -10.75
N LYS A 162 16.72 -8.28 -9.50
CA LYS A 162 16.36 -9.48 -8.75
C LYS A 162 14.87 -9.51 -8.43
N ALA A 163 14.30 -8.40 -7.92
CA ALA A 163 12.87 -8.32 -7.64
C ALA A 163 12.03 -8.50 -8.91
N MET A 164 12.47 -7.90 -10.02
CA MET A 164 11.88 -8.08 -11.33
C MET A 164 11.89 -9.55 -11.76
N GLN A 165 13.04 -10.23 -11.67
CA GLN A 165 13.14 -11.67 -12.01
C GLN A 165 12.22 -12.52 -11.14
N GLU A 166 12.22 -12.29 -9.82
CA GLU A 166 11.40 -13.06 -8.87
C GLU A 166 9.90 -12.85 -9.10
N SER A 167 9.46 -11.69 -9.58
CA SER A 167 8.05 -11.44 -9.94
C SER A 167 7.53 -12.36 -11.05
N PHE A 168 8.42 -12.93 -11.88
CA PHE A 168 8.11 -13.86 -12.97
C PHE A 168 8.15 -15.33 -12.57
N TYR A 169 8.40 -15.66 -11.30
CA TYR A 169 8.26 -17.03 -10.81
C TYR A 169 6.79 -17.43 -10.73
N MET A 170 6.49 -18.68 -11.14
CA MET A 170 5.11 -19.19 -11.19
C MET A 170 4.43 -19.26 -9.80
N SER A 171 5.18 -19.13 -8.70
CA SER A 171 4.65 -18.99 -7.34
C SER A 171 3.91 -17.67 -7.09
N ASN A 172 4.13 -16.66 -7.93
CA ASN A 172 3.46 -15.36 -7.91
C ASN A 172 2.32 -15.24 -8.93
N ILE A 173 2.00 -16.33 -9.64
CA ILE A 173 1.11 -16.31 -10.81
C ILE A 173 -0.16 -17.12 -10.56
N CYS A 174 -1.30 -16.54 -10.95
CA CYS A 174 -2.60 -17.20 -10.94
C CYS A 174 -3.22 -17.23 -12.36
N PRO A 175 -4.06 -18.24 -12.68
CA PRO A 175 -4.89 -18.21 -13.89
C PRO A 175 -5.95 -17.12 -13.80
N GLN A 176 -5.75 -16.03 -14.52
CA GLN A 176 -6.63 -14.86 -14.46
C GLN A 176 -7.32 -14.63 -15.80
N ASN A 177 -8.60 -14.28 -15.77
CA ASN A 177 -9.35 -13.90 -16.96
C ASN A 177 -8.64 -12.72 -17.63
N GLN A 178 -8.51 -12.77 -18.96
CA GLN A 178 -7.71 -11.82 -19.72
C GLN A 178 -8.19 -10.37 -19.58
N LYS A 179 -9.51 -10.17 -19.56
CA LYS A 179 -10.11 -8.83 -19.44
C LYS A 179 -9.94 -8.30 -18.02
N LEU A 180 -10.20 -9.13 -17.00
CA LEU A 180 -9.90 -8.77 -15.60
C LEU A 180 -8.42 -8.36 -15.42
N ASN A 181 -7.50 -9.21 -15.88
CA ASN A 181 -6.05 -9.02 -15.70
C ASN A 181 -5.55 -7.71 -16.35
N ARG A 182 -6.06 -7.38 -17.53
CA ARG A 182 -5.57 -6.25 -18.34
C ARG A 182 -6.27 -4.94 -18.03
N ASP A 183 -7.53 -5.02 -17.57
CA ASP A 183 -8.35 -3.86 -17.25
C ASP A 183 -8.49 -3.74 -15.73
N ASP A 184 -9.59 -4.16 -15.11
CA ASP A 184 -9.93 -3.82 -13.71
C ASP A 184 -8.83 -4.11 -12.68
N TRP A 185 -8.12 -5.24 -12.81
CA TRP A 185 -7.01 -5.59 -11.93
C TRP A 185 -5.79 -4.69 -12.17
N GLY A 186 -5.46 -4.44 -13.44
CA GLY A 186 -4.38 -3.55 -13.85
C GLY A 186 -4.66 -2.08 -13.49
N ASP A 187 -5.92 -1.64 -13.55
CA ASP A 187 -6.34 -0.32 -13.09
C ASP A 187 -6.09 -0.15 -11.59
N LEU A 188 -6.45 -1.15 -10.77
CA LEU A 188 -6.15 -1.11 -9.33
C LEU A 188 -4.63 -1.13 -9.05
N GLU A 189 -3.86 -1.87 -9.83
CA GLU A 189 -2.38 -1.84 -9.74
C GLU A 189 -1.83 -0.45 -10.08
N ASN A 190 -2.37 0.22 -11.10
CA ASN A 190 -2.00 1.58 -11.46
C ASN A 190 -2.31 2.56 -10.32
N GLU A 191 -3.49 2.46 -9.71
CA GLU A 191 -3.88 3.29 -8.58
C GLU A 191 -3.00 3.06 -7.35
N CYS A 192 -2.62 1.81 -7.04
CA CYS A 192 -1.68 1.53 -5.96
C CYS A 192 -0.34 2.27 -6.16
N ARG A 193 0.20 2.31 -7.38
CA ARG A 193 1.40 3.10 -7.71
C ARG A 193 1.16 4.60 -7.58
N THR A 194 -0.03 5.10 -7.99
CA THR A 194 -0.41 6.51 -7.79
C THR A 194 -0.45 6.87 -6.30
N TRP A 195 -1.05 6.01 -5.47
CA TRP A 195 -1.10 6.20 -4.03
C TRP A 195 0.27 6.14 -3.38
N ALA A 196 1.16 5.22 -3.77
CA ALA A 196 2.53 5.19 -3.27
C ALA A 196 3.29 6.49 -3.63
N LYS A 197 3.12 6.99 -4.85
CA LYS A 197 3.67 8.29 -5.27
C LYS A 197 3.11 9.46 -4.46
N LYS A 198 1.83 9.43 -4.07
CA LYS A 198 1.18 10.51 -3.31
C LYS A 198 1.51 10.44 -1.82
N TYR A 199 1.34 9.26 -1.22
CA TYR A 199 1.35 9.02 0.22
C TYR A 199 2.64 8.39 0.77
N ARG A 200 3.64 8.18 -0.09
CA ARG A 200 4.98 7.62 0.21
C ARG A 200 5.02 6.10 0.34
N ASN A 201 4.11 5.49 1.08
CA ASN A 201 4.12 4.04 1.31
C ASN A 201 2.68 3.51 1.22
N VAL A 202 2.53 2.34 0.61
CA VAL A 202 1.28 1.59 0.53
C VAL A 202 1.57 0.14 0.85
N TYR A 203 0.77 -0.48 1.71
CA TYR A 203 0.91 -1.88 2.10
C TYR A 203 -0.18 -2.68 1.42
N ILE A 204 0.19 -3.72 0.68
CA ILE A 204 -0.72 -4.41 -0.23
C ILE A 204 -0.68 -5.90 0.05
N VAL A 205 -1.86 -6.52 0.12
CA VAL A 205 -2.01 -7.98 0.16
C VAL A 205 -3.05 -8.38 -0.86
N CYS A 206 -2.78 -9.41 -1.63
CA CYS A 206 -3.73 -9.91 -2.61
C CYS A 206 -3.66 -11.43 -2.74
N GLY A 207 -4.69 -12.03 -3.33
CA GLY A 207 -4.69 -13.47 -3.54
C GLY A 207 -5.96 -14.01 -4.18
N PRO A 208 -5.95 -15.30 -4.56
CA PRO A 208 -7.11 -15.98 -5.11
C PRO A 208 -8.11 -16.41 -4.03
N ILE A 209 -9.37 -16.53 -4.42
CA ILE A 209 -10.45 -17.10 -3.62
C ILE A 209 -11.11 -18.24 -4.42
N TYR A 210 -11.44 -19.30 -3.71
CA TYR A 210 -12.13 -20.48 -4.24
C TYR A 210 -13.46 -20.66 -3.52
N ASP A 211 -14.54 -20.75 -4.29
CA ASP A 211 -15.91 -20.90 -3.77
C ASP A 211 -16.27 -22.37 -3.55
N SER A 212 -15.44 -23.28 -4.08
CA SER A 212 -15.58 -24.73 -3.97
C SER A 212 -14.25 -25.40 -3.64
N SER A 213 -14.31 -26.54 -2.94
CA SER A 213 -13.14 -27.38 -2.67
C SER A 213 -12.60 -28.11 -3.91
N ASN A 214 -13.36 -28.11 -5.02
CA ASN A 214 -12.97 -28.73 -6.28
C ASN A 214 -12.98 -27.71 -7.43
N PRO A 215 -12.00 -26.79 -7.48
CA PRO A 215 -11.92 -25.79 -8.54
C PRO A 215 -11.54 -26.40 -9.89
N LYS A 216 -11.87 -25.69 -10.98
CA LYS A 216 -11.34 -25.98 -12.31
C LYS A 216 -9.80 -25.96 -12.27
N ARG A 217 -9.16 -26.84 -13.05
CA ARG A 217 -7.69 -26.93 -13.14
C ARG A 217 -7.21 -26.90 -14.59
N ILE A 218 -6.04 -26.31 -14.82
CA ILE A 218 -5.38 -26.19 -16.14
C ILE A 218 -3.98 -26.81 -16.13
N GLY A 219 -3.45 -27.09 -17.31
CA GLY A 219 -2.08 -27.56 -17.48
C GLY A 219 -1.84 -29.01 -17.05
N GLN A 220 -0.60 -29.44 -17.25
CA GLN A 220 -0.10 -30.74 -16.83
C GLN A 220 -0.04 -30.84 -15.31
N HIS A 221 0.40 -29.76 -14.64
CA HIS A 221 0.57 -29.70 -13.19
C HIS A 221 -0.71 -29.33 -12.44
N LYS A 222 -1.86 -29.28 -13.13
CA LYS A 222 -3.19 -29.13 -12.55
C LYS A 222 -3.34 -27.85 -11.71
N VAL A 223 -2.89 -26.72 -12.25
CA VAL A 223 -2.99 -25.40 -11.61
C VAL A 223 -4.45 -25.03 -11.42
N ALA A 224 -4.85 -24.71 -10.18
CA ALA A 224 -6.23 -24.37 -9.87
C ALA A 224 -6.59 -22.97 -10.37
N VAL A 225 -7.74 -22.85 -11.01
CA VAL A 225 -8.32 -21.60 -11.50
C VAL A 225 -9.17 -20.98 -10.38
N PRO A 226 -8.81 -19.78 -9.88
CA PRO A 226 -9.60 -19.07 -8.87
C PRO A 226 -10.97 -18.67 -9.39
N ASP A 227 -11.97 -18.64 -8.50
CA ASP A 227 -13.30 -18.10 -8.82
C ASP A 227 -13.31 -16.57 -8.69
N ARG A 228 -12.53 -16.06 -7.73
CA ARG A 228 -12.44 -14.64 -7.38
C ARG A 228 -11.01 -14.26 -6.99
N PHE A 229 -10.74 -12.97 -6.92
CA PHE A 229 -9.50 -12.40 -6.38
C PHE A 229 -9.84 -11.30 -5.38
N PHE A 230 -9.03 -11.20 -4.32
CA PHE A 230 -9.07 -10.05 -3.43
C PHE A 230 -7.78 -9.24 -3.54
N LYS A 231 -7.89 -7.96 -3.18
CA LYS A 231 -6.74 -7.11 -2.85
C LYS A 231 -7.15 -6.20 -1.69
N VAL A 232 -6.36 -6.17 -0.64
CA VAL A 232 -6.46 -5.19 0.45
C VAL A 232 -5.27 -4.24 0.38
N VAL A 233 -5.53 -2.97 0.66
CA VAL A 233 -4.56 -1.90 0.52
C VAL A 233 -4.65 -0.99 1.73
N LEU A 234 -3.54 -0.77 2.41
CA LEU A 234 -3.42 0.18 3.51
C LEU A 234 -2.52 1.35 3.08
N ILE A 235 -3.08 2.56 3.15
CA ILE A 235 -2.32 3.80 3.14
C ILE A 235 -2.13 4.21 4.60
N TYR A 236 -0.94 3.96 5.13
CA TYR A 236 -0.63 4.29 6.51
C TYR A 236 -0.14 5.72 6.64
N ASN A 237 -0.97 6.59 7.22
CA ASN A 237 -0.50 7.81 7.84
C ASN A 237 -0.89 7.74 9.34
N ARG A 238 0.06 7.94 10.26
CA ARG A 238 -0.12 7.71 11.71
C ARG A 238 -1.38 8.35 12.34
N LYS A 239 -1.94 9.38 11.69
CA LYS A 239 -3.13 10.11 12.19
C LYS A 239 -4.43 9.51 11.71
N ASN A 240 -4.53 9.19 10.42
CA ASN A 240 -5.74 8.77 9.72
C ASN A 240 -5.39 7.69 8.69
N PRO A 241 -5.02 6.48 9.11
CA PRO A 241 -4.79 5.39 8.17
C PRO A 241 -6.08 5.04 7.43
N VAL A 242 -5.93 4.59 6.18
CA VAL A 242 -7.05 4.18 5.33
C VAL A 242 -6.77 2.78 4.82
N ALA A 243 -7.66 1.84 5.14
CA ALA A 243 -7.64 0.48 4.62
C ALA A 243 -8.79 0.32 3.59
N MET A 244 -8.50 -0.34 2.47
CA MET A 244 -9.43 -0.54 1.37
C MET A 244 -9.44 -2.02 0.99
N GLY A 245 -10.62 -2.62 0.88
CA GLY A 245 -10.81 -3.97 0.36
C GLY A 245 -11.41 -3.95 -1.05
N PHE A 246 -10.89 -4.82 -1.92
CA PHE A 246 -11.42 -5.03 -3.27
C PHE A 246 -11.65 -6.51 -3.53
N LEU A 247 -12.79 -6.84 -4.15
CA LEU A 247 -13.19 -8.20 -4.49
C LEU A 247 -13.63 -8.27 -5.95
N PHE A 248 -12.94 -9.11 -6.74
CA PHE A 248 -13.16 -9.27 -8.17
C PHE A 248 -13.62 -10.69 -8.48
N GLU A 249 -14.64 -10.85 -9.33
CA GLU A 249 -14.90 -12.14 -9.98
C GLU A 249 -13.82 -12.43 -11.03
N ASN A 250 -13.37 -13.68 -11.18
CA ASN A 250 -12.43 -14.09 -12.23
C ASN A 250 -13.11 -14.18 -13.61
N LYS A 251 -13.74 -13.09 -14.03
CA LYS A 251 -14.54 -12.95 -15.25
C LYS A 251 -14.22 -11.62 -15.92
N ALA A 252 -14.70 -11.47 -17.15
CA ALA A 252 -14.50 -10.23 -17.87
C ALA A 252 -15.29 -9.08 -17.22
N GLY A 253 -14.61 -7.96 -16.99
CA GLY A 253 -15.16 -6.71 -16.50
C GLY A 253 -14.44 -5.52 -17.12
N HIS A 254 -14.99 -4.33 -16.92
CA HIS A 254 -14.31 -3.04 -17.11
C HIS A 254 -15.20 -1.99 -16.45
N HIS A 255 -15.02 -1.81 -15.16
CA HIS A 255 -15.85 -0.98 -14.31
C HIS A 255 -14.97 -0.10 -13.43
N LYS A 256 -15.56 0.99 -12.90
CA LYS A 256 -14.86 1.81 -11.93
C LYS A 256 -14.54 1.01 -10.67
N LEU A 257 -13.40 1.29 -10.04
CA LEU A 257 -12.88 0.53 -8.90
C LEU A 257 -13.86 0.47 -7.72
N GLU A 258 -14.65 1.53 -7.52
CA GLU A 258 -15.67 1.61 -6.46
C GLU A 258 -16.70 0.49 -6.55
N LYS A 259 -16.95 -0.07 -7.75
CA LYS A 259 -17.84 -1.22 -7.92
C LYS A 259 -17.34 -2.48 -7.19
N TYR A 260 -16.02 -2.62 -7.06
CA TYR A 260 -15.38 -3.80 -6.48
C TYR A 260 -15.06 -3.63 -5.00
N MET A 261 -15.31 -2.45 -4.44
CA MET A 261 -14.96 -2.17 -3.06
C MET A 261 -15.85 -2.91 -2.08
N VAL A 262 -15.21 -3.50 -1.06
CA VAL A 262 -15.82 -4.15 0.10
C VAL A 262 -15.04 -3.75 1.35
N SER A 263 -15.59 -3.99 2.54
CA SER A 263 -14.83 -3.80 3.78
C SER A 263 -13.69 -4.83 3.87
N VAL A 264 -12.64 -4.51 4.62
CA VAL A 264 -11.54 -5.46 4.87
C VAL A 264 -12.06 -6.64 5.68
N ASP A 265 -12.90 -6.39 6.70
CA ASP A 265 -13.60 -7.42 7.48
C ASP A 265 -14.31 -8.46 6.60
N SER A 266 -14.91 -8.03 5.48
CA SER A 266 -15.58 -8.95 4.56
C SER A 266 -14.59 -9.87 3.88
N ILE A 267 -13.40 -9.39 3.54
CA ILE A 267 -12.33 -10.19 2.92
C ILE A 267 -11.71 -11.13 3.96
N GLU A 268 -11.53 -10.69 5.19
CA GLU A 268 -11.08 -11.54 6.30
C GLU A 268 -12.03 -12.71 6.56
N THR A 269 -13.33 -12.43 6.58
CA THR A 269 -14.36 -13.45 6.77
C THR A 269 -14.25 -14.55 5.70
N ILE A 270 -14.08 -14.14 4.43
CA ILE A 270 -13.95 -15.04 3.27
C ILE A 270 -12.63 -15.82 3.33
N THR A 271 -11.52 -15.12 3.58
CA THR A 271 -10.17 -15.69 3.43
C THR A 271 -9.67 -16.39 4.69
N GLY A 272 -10.20 -16.10 5.87
CA GLY A 272 -9.68 -16.55 7.15
C GLY A 272 -8.29 -15.99 7.47
N LEU A 273 -7.98 -14.81 6.95
CA LEU A 273 -6.79 -14.01 7.25
C LEU A 273 -7.21 -12.83 8.13
N ASP A 274 -6.25 -12.33 8.90
CA ASP A 274 -6.28 -11.10 9.70
C ASP A 274 -5.31 -10.14 9.02
N PHE A 275 -5.83 -9.07 8.40
CA PHE A 275 -5.00 -8.10 7.69
C PHE A 275 -4.57 -6.98 8.62
N PHE A 276 -3.45 -6.33 8.31
CA PHE A 276 -2.98 -5.15 9.04
C PHE A 276 -2.89 -5.29 10.59
N SER A 277 -2.77 -6.52 11.09
CA SER A 277 -2.75 -6.90 12.52
C SER A 277 -1.62 -6.33 13.37
N GLN A 278 -0.73 -5.57 12.76
CA GLN A 278 0.32 -4.81 13.44
C GLN A 278 -0.15 -3.39 13.80
N LEU A 279 -1.32 -2.95 13.32
CA LEU A 279 -1.97 -1.73 13.77
C LEU A 279 -2.49 -1.89 15.21
N PRO A 280 -2.63 -0.80 15.98
CA PRO A 280 -3.37 -0.86 17.25
C PRO A 280 -4.81 -1.31 17.02
N ASP A 281 -5.33 -2.24 17.84
CA ASP A 281 -6.65 -2.86 17.69
C ASP A 281 -7.79 -1.87 17.44
N ASN A 282 -7.76 -0.70 18.09
CA ASN A 282 -8.81 0.30 17.94
C ASN A 282 -8.78 0.98 16.57
N ILE A 283 -7.58 1.13 15.99
CA ILE A 283 -7.37 1.70 14.65
C ILE A 283 -7.73 0.66 13.61
N GLU A 284 -7.22 -0.56 13.74
CA GLU A 284 -7.53 -1.72 12.88
C GLU A 284 -9.05 -1.90 12.75
N LYS A 285 -9.76 -2.12 13.87
CA LYS A 285 -11.23 -2.28 13.89
C LYS A 285 -11.98 -1.13 13.22
N GLN A 286 -11.45 0.09 13.30
CA GLN A 286 -12.09 1.25 12.68
C GLN A 286 -11.90 1.27 11.16
N VAL A 287 -10.68 1.02 10.68
CA VAL A 287 -10.36 1.13 9.25
C VAL A 287 -10.84 -0.07 8.46
N GLU A 288 -11.00 -1.23 9.08
CA GLU A 288 -11.37 -2.46 8.40
C GLU A 288 -12.88 -2.66 8.23
N ALA A 289 -13.68 -2.10 9.15
CA ALA A 289 -15.13 -2.21 9.16
C ALA A 289 -15.84 -1.42 8.04
N ASN A 290 -15.22 -0.35 7.54
CA ASN A 290 -15.88 0.61 6.64
C ASN A 290 -15.33 0.53 5.22
N ILE A 291 -16.17 0.87 4.24
CA ILE A 291 -15.73 1.11 2.86
C ILE A 291 -15.41 2.60 2.74
N PRO A 292 -14.13 3.02 2.67
CA PRO A 292 -13.79 4.43 2.55
C PRO A 292 -14.05 4.95 1.12
N ALA A 293 -14.05 6.26 0.97
CA ALA A 293 -13.89 6.86 -0.36
C ALA A 293 -12.45 6.64 -0.86
N LEU A 294 -12.29 6.45 -2.18
CA LEU A 294 -10.96 6.41 -2.78
C LEU A 294 -10.24 7.76 -2.63
N PRO A 295 -8.94 7.77 -2.27
CA PRO A 295 -8.21 8.98 -1.84
C PRO A 295 -7.47 9.74 -2.95
#